data_AF-A0A656G4L9-F1
#
_entry.id   AF-A0A656G4L9-F1
#
_cell.length_a   1.000
_cell.length_b   1.000
_cell.length_c   1.000
_cell.angle_alpha   90.00
_cell.angle_beta   90.00
_cell.angle_gamma   90.00
#
_symmetry.space_group_name_H-M   'P 1'
#
loop_
_entity.id
_entity.type
_entity.pdbx_description
1 polymer ?
#
loop_
_entity_poly.entity_id
_entity_poly.type
_entity_poly.pdbx_seq_one_letter_code
_entity_poly.pdbx_strand_id
1 'polypeptide(L)'
;MNLYAEHPALQGLSTEQLAELALYGLRYRALGAADVDFSDPSRLDVYWTGERLAKKAVKDALKAARARSALAEHRSSEAGGVLQTLCNCGVIDQKTYMAQHQLLLDRHR
;
A
#
# COMPACT_ATOMS: atom_id res chain seq x y z
N MET A 1 13.00 27.58 16.89
CA MET A 1 11.67 26.92 16.88
C MET A 1 11.69 25.85 15.81
N ASN A 2 11.60 24.58 16.20
CA ASN A 2 11.74 23.44 15.31
C ASN A 2 10.32 22.98 14.94
N LEU A 3 9.79 23.44 13.80
CA LEU A 3 8.40 23.25 13.36
C LEU A 3 7.92 21.78 13.32
N TYR A 4 8.84 20.81 13.33
CA TYR A 4 8.53 19.39 13.26
C TYR A 4 8.48 18.68 14.62
N ALA A 5 8.94 19.30 15.71
CA ALA A 5 8.96 18.67 17.04
C ALA A 5 7.61 18.72 17.77
N GLU A 6 6.65 19.52 17.27
CA GLU A 6 5.36 19.75 17.92
C GLU A 6 4.22 18.91 17.33
N HIS A 7 4.51 17.99 16.40
CA HIS A 7 3.47 17.15 15.81
C HIS A 7 2.84 16.24 16.88
N PRO A 8 1.49 16.13 16.98
CA PRO A 8 0.82 15.33 18.02
C PRO A 8 1.29 13.87 18.08
N ALA A 9 1.62 13.29 16.93
CA ALA A 9 2.15 11.92 16.84
C ALA A 9 3.56 11.73 17.44
N LEU A 10 4.27 12.82 17.72
CA LEU A 10 5.61 12.84 18.32
C LEU A 10 5.58 13.24 19.80
N GLN A 11 4.41 13.63 20.32
CA GLN A 11 4.25 13.96 21.74
C GLN A 11 4.49 12.73 22.62
N GLY A 12 5.31 12.88 23.66
CA GLY A 12 5.63 11.83 24.62
C GLY A 12 6.81 10.93 24.23
N LEU A 13 7.43 11.13 23.06
CA LEU A 13 8.65 10.45 22.69
C LEU A 13 9.88 11.10 23.35
N SER A 14 10.80 10.28 23.85
CA SER A 14 12.10 10.75 24.35
C SER A 14 12.99 11.23 23.19
N THR A 15 14.05 11.99 23.52
CA THR A 15 15.02 12.46 22.51
C THR A 15 15.69 11.29 21.78
N GLU A 16 15.92 10.18 22.46
CA GLU A 16 16.47 8.95 21.87
C GLU A 16 15.48 8.31 20.90
N GLN A 17 14.20 8.20 21.27
CA GLN A 17 13.15 7.67 20.40
C GLN A 17 12.94 8.53 19.16
N LEU A 18 13.04 9.85 19.29
CA LEU A 18 12.99 10.78 18.16
C LEU A 18 14.20 10.60 17.23
N ALA A 19 15.40 10.37 17.77
CA ALA A 19 16.59 10.10 16.99
C ALA A 19 16.51 8.76 16.26
N GLU A 20 16.00 7.71 16.92
CA GLU A 20 15.73 6.42 16.29
C GLU A 20 14.72 6.54 15.14
N LEU A 21 13.62 7.27 15.37
CA LEU A 21 12.60 7.51 14.34
C LEU A 21 13.19 8.26 13.12
N ALA A 22 14.05 9.25 13.37
CA ALA A 22 14.76 9.96 12.30
C ALA A 22 15.71 9.03 11.52
N LEU A 23 16.43 8.14 12.21
CA LEU A 23 17.28 7.13 11.58
C LEU A 23 16.47 6.15 10.72
N TYR A 24 15.30 5.71 11.19
CA TYR A 24 14.38 4.90 10.40
C TYR A 24 13.93 5.64 9.14
N GLY A 25 13.53 6.91 9.27
CA GLY A 25 13.16 7.76 8.12
C GLY A 25 14.27 7.89 7.08
N LEU A 26 15.52 8.11 7.52
CA LEU A 26 16.70 8.17 6.64
C LEU A 26 16.95 6.85 5.90
N ARG A 27 16.79 5.70 6.58
CA ARG A 27 16.93 4.38 5.95
C ARG A 27 15.87 4.15 4.87
N TYR A 28 14.61 4.49 5.14
CA TYR A 28 13.56 4.40 4.13
C TYR A 28 13.86 5.27 2.92
N ARG A 29 14.32 6.50 3.13
CA ARG A 29 14.72 7.40 2.04
C ARG A 29 15.89 6.81 1.23
N ALA A 30 16.88 6.21 1.88
CA ALA A 30 17.99 5.53 1.21
C ALA A 30 17.53 4.32 0.36
N LEU A 31 16.42 3.66 0.75
CA LEU A 31 15.77 2.59 -0.01
C LEU A 31 14.84 3.12 -1.12
N GLY A 32 14.85 4.42 -1.39
CA GLY A 32 14.06 5.04 -2.46
C GLY A 32 12.66 5.49 -2.03
N ALA A 33 12.35 5.53 -0.73
CA ALA A 33 11.13 6.19 -0.28
C ALA A 33 11.22 7.68 -0.62
N ALA A 34 10.35 8.12 -1.53
CA ALA A 34 10.21 9.53 -1.88
C ALA A 34 9.50 10.31 -0.76
N ASP A 35 9.60 11.64 -0.79
CA ASP A 35 8.77 12.48 0.07
C ASP A 35 7.30 12.14 -0.21
N VAL A 36 6.60 11.68 0.84
CA VAL A 36 5.19 11.35 0.74
C VAL A 36 4.47 12.66 0.48
N ASP A 37 3.85 12.76 -0.69
CA ASP A 37 2.97 13.87 -1.00
C ASP A 37 1.74 13.80 -0.08
N PHE A 38 1.76 14.61 0.99
CA PHE A 38 0.67 14.72 1.96
C PHE A 38 -0.54 15.48 1.40
N SER A 39 -0.46 16.05 0.19
CA SER A 39 -1.59 16.71 -0.46
C SER A 39 -2.60 15.73 -1.05
N ASP A 40 -2.25 14.44 -1.17
CA ASP A 40 -3.14 13.36 -1.56
C ASP A 40 -3.59 12.55 -0.32
N PRO A 41 -4.82 12.77 0.20
CA PRO A 41 -5.33 12.07 1.37
C PRO A 41 -5.42 10.55 1.18
N SER A 42 -5.46 10.07 -0.07
CA SER A 42 -5.51 8.64 -0.35
C SER A 42 -4.19 7.91 -0.04
N ARG A 43 -3.07 8.65 0.01
CA ARG A 43 -1.75 8.17 0.42
C ARG A 43 -1.54 8.17 1.94
N LEU A 44 -2.43 8.84 2.69
CA LEU A 44 -2.38 8.98 4.15
C LEU A 44 -3.41 8.14 4.89
N ASP A 45 -4.11 7.23 4.19
CA ASP A 45 -5.09 6.37 4.87
C ASP A 45 -4.33 5.43 5.84
N VAL A 46 -4.43 5.77 7.12
CA VAL A 46 -3.83 5.04 8.25
C VAL A 46 -4.37 3.61 8.39
N TYR A 47 -5.39 3.24 7.62
CA TYR A 47 -5.97 1.91 7.60
C TYR A 47 -5.52 1.09 6.38
N TRP A 48 -4.45 1.45 5.66
CA TRP A 48 -3.90 0.58 4.61
C TRP A 48 -3.35 -0.71 5.23
N THR A 49 -4.17 -1.77 5.19
CA THR A 49 -3.73 -3.13 5.49
C THR A 49 -3.39 -3.87 4.20
N GLY A 50 -2.54 -4.89 4.28
CA GLY A 50 -2.25 -5.80 3.16
C GLY A 50 -3.50 -6.33 2.48
N GLU A 51 -4.52 -6.66 3.28
CA GLU A 51 -5.81 -7.13 2.77
C GLU A 51 -6.58 -6.06 1.98
N ARG A 52 -6.58 -4.80 2.44
CA ARG A 52 -7.23 -3.69 1.71
C ARG A 52 -6.48 -3.35 0.43
N LEU A 53 -5.17 -3.39 0.46
CA LEU A 53 -4.28 -3.30 -0.71
C LEU A 53 -4.64 -4.33 -1.78
N ALA A 54 -4.68 -5.60 -1.38
CA ALA A 54 -5.06 -6.72 -2.24
C ALA A 54 -6.47 -6.53 -2.83
N LYS A 55 -7.48 -6.25 -1.97
CA LYS A 55 -8.86 -6.04 -2.40
C LYS A 55 -9.02 -4.86 -3.35
N LYS A 56 -8.31 -3.75 -3.12
CA LYS A 56 -8.36 -2.56 -3.99
C LYS A 56 -7.83 -2.89 -5.38
N ALA A 57 -6.65 -3.52 -5.46
CA ALA A 57 -6.05 -3.89 -6.74
C ALA A 57 -6.96 -4.81 -7.56
N VAL A 58 -7.52 -5.86 -6.93
CA VAL A 58 -8.48 -6.76 -7.60
C VAL A 58 -9.75 -6.02 -8.01
N LYS A 59 -10.32 -5.18 -7.14
CA LYS A 59 -11.53 -4.40 -7.43
C LYS A 59 -11.34 -3.48 -8.63
N ASP A 60 -10.20 -2.80 -8.74
CA ASP A 60 -9.91 -1.89 -9.84
C ASP A 60 -9.73 -2.65 -11.17
N ALA A 61 -9.10 -3.83 -11.13
CA ALA A 61 -9.04 -4.74 -12.27
C ALA A 61 -10.43 -5.23 -12.72
N LEU A 62 -11.28 -5.64 -11.77
CA LEU A 62 -12.65 -6.07 -12.06
C LEU A 62 -13.50 -4.94 -12.66
N LYS A 63 -13.36 -3.72 -12.15
CA LYS A 63 -14.05 -2.54 -12.72
C LYS A 63 -13.60 -2.27 -14.14
N ALA A 64 -12.29 -2.32 -14.41
CA ALA A 64 -11.74 -2.10 -15.75
C ALA A 64 -12.24 -3.18 -16.74
N ALA A 65 -12.30 -4.44 -16.30
CA ALA A 65 -12.84 -5.55 -17.08
C ALA A 65 -14.34 -5.35 -17.40
N ARG A 66 -15.17 -5.04 -16.39
CA ARG A 66 -16.61 -4.78 -16.58
C ARG A 66 -16.88 -3.59 -17.50
N ALA A 67 -16.05 -2.56 -17.44
CA ALA A 67 -16.14 -1.39 -18.31
C ALA A 67 -15.62 -1.64 -19.73
N ARG A 68 -15.10 -2.84 -20.05
CA ARG A 68 -14.41 -3.16 -21.32
C ARG A 68 -13.33 -2.13 -21.66
N SER A 69 -12.63 -1.66 -20.64
CA SER A 69 -11.56 -0.68 -20.80
C SER A 69 -10.41 -1.28 -21.60
N ALA A 70 -9.78 -0.50 -22.47
CA ALA A 70 -8.53 -0.88 -23.13
C ALA A 70 -7.40 -1.21 -22.13
N LEU A 71 -7.52 -0.74 -20.88
CA LEU A 71 -6.58 -1.00 -19.80
C LEU A 71 -6.92 -2.24 -18.96
N ALA A 72 -7.98 -2.99 -19.29
CA ALA A 72 -8.44 -4.12 -18.46
C ALA A 72 -7.36 -5.19 -18.25
N GLU A 73 -6.62 -5.55 -19.30
CA GLU A 73 -5.53 -6.53 -19.18
C GLU A 73 -4.36 -5.99 -18.36
N HIS A 74 -3.99 -4.72 -18.58
CA HIS A 74 -2.94 -4.07 -17.81
C HIS A 74 -3.27 -4.05 -16.31
N ARG A 75 -4.49 -3.62 -15.95
CA ARG A 75 -4.96 -3.61 -14.56
C ARG A 75 -5.03 -5.01 -13.96
N SER A 76 -5.38 -6.02 -14.77
CA SER A 76 -5.35 -7.42 -14.32
C SER A 76 -3.93 -7.89 -14.01
N SER A 77 -2.95 -7.52 -14.84
CA SER A 77 -1.55 -7.86 -14.62
C SER A 77 -0.99 -7.16 -13.38
N GLU A 78 -1.29 -5.88 -13.21
CA GLU A 78 -0.93 -5.13 -12.00
C GLU A 78 -1.51 -5.78 -10.74
N ALA A 79 -2.80 -6.14 -10.75
CA ALA A 79 -3.44 -6.79 -9.62
C ALA A 79 -2.77 -8.13 -9.29
N GLY A 80 -2.41 -8.93 -10.29
CA GLY A 80 -1.65 -10.16 -10.10
C GLY A 80 -0.27 -9.92 -9.45
N GLY A 81 0.47 -8.93 -9.94
CA GLY A 81 1.78 -8.55 -9.39
C GLY A 81 1.68 -8.04 -7.94
N VAL A 82 0.67 -7.23 -7.63
CA VAL A 82 0.41 -6.75 -6.27
C VAL A 82 0.10 -7.92 -5.33
N LEU A 83 -0.80 -8.83 -5.71
CA LEU A 83 -1.14 -10.01 -4.90
C LEU A 83 0.09 -10.87 -4.61
N GLN A 84 0.89 -11.16 -5.64
CA GLN A 84 2.10 -11.97 -5.49
C GLN A 84 3.12 -11.30 -4.57
N THR A 85 3.33 -9.99 -4.74
CA THR A 85 4.29 -9.23 -3.93
C THR A 85 3.87 -9.19 -2.47
N LEU A 86 2.60 -8.89 -2.19
CA LEU A 86 2.09 -8.84 -0.82
C LEU A 86 2.18 -10.21 -0.13
N CYS A 87 1.94 -11.31 -0.86
CA CYS A 87 2.07 -12.66 -0.32
C CYS A 87 3.54 -13.02 -0.05
N ASN A 88 4.45 -12.72 -0.98
CA ASN A 88 5.87 -13.00 -0.85
C ASN A 88 6.53 -12.22 0.30
N CYS A 89 6.05 -11.00 0.55
CA CYS A 89 6.53 -10.17 1.65
C CYS A 89 5.84 -10.48 3.00
N GLY A 90 4.96 -11.49 3.06
CA GLY A 90 4.23 -11.85 4.29
C GLY A 90 3.23 -10.80 4.77
N VAL A 91 2.84 -9.86 3.90
CA VAL A 91 1.89 -8.78 4.18
C VAL A 91 0.44 -9.28 4.11
N ILE A 92 0.20 -10.34 3.34
CA ILE A 92 -1.06 -11.11 3.34
C ILE A 92 -0.75 -12.60 3.46
N ASP A 93 -1.68 -13.37 4.01
CA ASP A 93 -1.56 -14.82 4.09
C ASP A 93 -1.95 -15.52 2.77
N GLN A 94 -1.53 -16.77 2.62
CA GLN A 94 -1.83 -17.58 1.44
C GLN A 94 -3.34 -17.70 1.18
N LYS A 95 -4.16 -17.72 2.24
CA LYS A 95 -5.62 -17.78 2.12
C LYS A 95 -6.20 -16.52 1.49
N THR A 96 -5.76 -15.34 1.92
CA THR A 96 -6.17 -14.06 1.31
C THR A 96 -5.68 -13.95 -0.12
N TYR A 97 -4.45 -14.39 -0.40
CA TYR A 97 -3.92 -14.46 -1.76
C TYR A 97 -4.84 -15.29 -2.66
N MET A 98 -5.13 -16.55 -2.30
CA MET A 98 -5.95 -17.45 -3.11
C MET A 98 -7.37 -16.91 -3.31
N ALA A 99 -7.99 -16.36 -2.27
CA ALA A 99 -9.34 -15.80 -2.37
C ALA A 99 -9.40 -14.62 -3.36
N GLN A 100 -8.44 -13.71 -3.31
CA GLN A 100 -8.38 -12.55 -4.21
C GLN A 100 -7.94 -12.95 -5.63
N HIS A 101 -7.02 -13.89 -5.75
CA HIS A 101 -6.56 -14.40 -7.04
C HIS A 101 -7.70 -15.10 -7.79
N GLN A 102 -8.53 -15.89 -7.09
CA GLN A 102 -9.70 -16.53 -7.69
C GLN A 102 -10.68 -15.51 -8.27
N LEU A 103 -10.98 -14.43 -7.53
CA LEU A 103 -11.83 -13.34 -8.04
C LEU A 103 -11.25 -12.69 -9.31
N LEU A 104 -9.93 -12.56 -9.38
CA LEU A 104 -9.23 -12.00 -10.54
C LEU A 104 -9.28 -12.93 -11.76
N LEU A 105 -9.25 -14.25 -11.56
CA LEU A 105 -9.42 -15.26 -12.61
C LEU A 105 -10.86 -15.29 -13.14
N ASP A 106 -11.83 -15.17 -12.23
CA ASP A 106 -13.26 -15.16 -12.57
C ASP A 106 -13.75 -13.84 -13.21
N ARG A 107 -12.85 -12.90 -13.51
CA ARG A 107 -13.19 -11.55 -14.03
C ARG A 107 -13.97 -11.52 -15.35
N HIS A 108 -13.92 -12.61 -16.11
CA HIS A 108 -14.56 -12.76 -17.43
C HIS A 108 -15.92 -13.47 -17.36
N ARG A 109 -16.34 -13.93 -16.17
CA ARG A 109 -17.68 -14.45 -15.92
C ARG A 109 -18.65 -13.29 -15.62
#